data_AF-A0A447L2C4-F1
#
_entry.id   AF-A0A447L2C4-F1
#
_cell.length_a   1.000
_cell.length_b   1.000
_cell.length_c   1.000
_cell.angle_alpha   90.00
_cell.angle_beta   90.00
_cell.angle_gamma   90.00
#
_symmetry.space_group_name_H-M   'P 1'
#
loop_
_entity.id
_entity.type
_entity.pdbx_description
1 polymer ?
#
loop_
_entity_poly.entity_id
_entity_poly.type
_entity_poly.pdbx_seq_one_letter_code
_entity_poly.pdbx_strand_id
1 'polypeptide(L)'
;MMRWIAPPEFAVAPWQASGQPLPLVVFDAPCLMRSAATQALDRAGIPWRIAFTSRSLNGIWAAVSAGLGVTVRTEAGMPAGVTPLPAGQLPALSPLGVVLHRAEDQPDAAVQRLAKIVVERLAL
;
A
#
# COMPACT_ATOMS: atom_id res chain seq x y z
N MET A 1 1.53 3.79 8.55
CA MET A 1 2.61 3.90 7.54
C MET A 1 2.35 2.92 6.39
N MET A 2 2.94 3.15 5.21
CA MET A 2 2.86 2.16 4.12
C MET A 2 3.83 1.00 4.36
N ARG A 3 3.42 -0.19 3.96
CA ARG A 3 4.18 -1.44 4.09
C ARG A 3 4.08 -2.22 2.78
N TRP A 4 5.14 -2.96 2.47
CA TRP A 4 5.05 -4.08 1.55
C TRP A 4 4.28 -5.21 2.23
N ILE A 5 3.26 -5.73 1.55
CA ILE A 5 2.36 -6.76 2.08
C ILE A 5 2.27 -7.90 1.07
N ALA A 6 2.33 -9.12 1.58
CA ALA A 6 2.36 -10.36 0.81
C ALA A 6 1.64 -11.48 1.58
N PRO A 7 1.30 -12.62 0.96
CA PRO A 7 0.88 -13.78 1.72
C PRO A 7 2.05 -14.29 2.59
N PRO A 8 1.78 -14.94 3.74
CA PRO A 8 2.83 -15.35 4.70
C PRO A 8 3.95 -16.20 4.11
N GLU A 9 3.64 -17.03 3.12
CA GLU A 9 4.55 -17.92 2.42
C GLU A 9 5.34 -17.24 1.29
N PHE A 10 5.08 -15.96 1.00
CA PHE A 10 5.77 -15.25 -0.08
C PHE A 10 7.23 -14.98 0.29
N ALA A 11 8.15 -15.61 -0.45
CA ALA A 11 9.58 -15.38 -0.31
C ALA A 11 10.06 -14.39 -1.38
N VAL A 12 10.69 -13.28 -0.97
CA VAL A 12 11.31 -12.30 -1.88
C VAL A 12 12.63 -12.81 -2.47
N ALA A 13 13.41 -13.56 -1.69
CA ALA A 13 14.77 -13.96 -2.04
C ALA A 13 14.89 -14.69 -3.40
N PRO A 14 13.98 -15.63 -3.78
CA PRO A 14 14.05 -16.28 -5.09
C PRO A 14 13.93 -15.32 -6.28
N TRP A 15 13.12 -14.26 -6.16
CA TRP A 15 12.95 -13.24 -7.21
C TRP A 15 14.23 -12.41 -7.37
N GLN A 16 14.84 -12.01 -6.26
CA GLN A 16 16.09 -11.27 -6.27
C GLN A 16 17.25 -12.11 -6.82
N ALA A 17 17.37 -13.37 -6.40
CA ALA A 17 18.45 -14.26 -6.83
C ALA A 17 18.37 -14.62 -8.31
N SER A 18 17.15 -14.79 -8.85
CA SER A 18 16.94 -15.12 -10.27
C SER A 18 16.93 -13.91 -11.20
N GLY A 19 16.86 -12.69 -10.65
CA GLY A 19 16.64 -11.47 -11.43
C GLY A 19 15.26 -11.40 -12.09
N GLN A 20 14.34 -12.31 -11.74
CA GLN A 20 13.00 -12.30 -12.31
C GLN A 20 12.20 -11.10 -11.78
N PRO A 21 11.35 -10.48 -12.62
CA PRO A 21 10.55 -9.34 -12.20
C PRO A 21 9.60 -9.69 -11.04
N LEU A 22 9.72 -8.97 -9.93
CA LEU A 22 8.84 -9.07 -8.78
C LEU A 22 7.38 -8.81 -9.21
N PRO A 23 6.44 -9.72 -8.89
CA PRO A 23 5.05 -9.58 -9.28
C PRO A 23 4.31 -8.60 -8.37
N LEU A 24 3.81 -7.52 -8.95
CA LEU A 24 3.03 -6.51 -8.23
C LEU A 24 1.53 -6.70 -8.44
N VAL A 25 0.80 -6.65 -7.33
CA VAL A 25 -0.66 -6.61 -7.25
C VAL A 25 -1.06 -5.19 -6.82
N VAL A 26 -1.60 -4.40 -7.74
CA VAL A 26 -1.78 -2.95 -7.53
C VAL A 26 -3.14 -2.46 -8.02
N PHE A 27 -3.55 -1.26 -7.57
CA PHE A 27 -4.67 -0.60 -8.24
C PHE A 27 -4.32 -0.15 -9.65
N ASP A 28 -5.35 0.04 -10.48
CA ASP A 28 -5.24 0.81 -11.71
C ASP A 28 -4.61 2.19 -11.44
N ALA A 29 -3.87 2.71 -12.43
CA ALA A 29 -3.35 4.07 -12.36
C ALA A 29 -4.45 5.08 -12.70
N PRO A 30 -4.42 6.30 -12.12
CA PRO A 30 -3.44 6.80 -11.15
C PRO A 30 -3.69 6.28 -9.73
N CYS A 31 -2.63 5.89 -9.02
CA CYS A 31 -2.71 5.46 -7.61
C CYS A 31 -1.40 5.76 -6.87
N LEU A 32 -1.48 6.52 -5.78
CA LEU A 32 -0.32 6.91 -4.97
C LEU A 32 0.51 5.71 -4.48
N MET A 33 -0.17 4.66 -3.99
CA MET A 33 0.51 3.46 -3.48
C MET A 33 1.17 2.64 -4.60
N ARG A 34 0.59 2.62 -5.80
CA ARG A 34 1.23 2.02 -6.99
C ARG A 34 2.49 2.79 -7.37
N SER A 35 2.42 4.12 -7.40
CA SER A 35 3.57 4.98 -7.68
C SER A 35 4.67 4.79 -6.62
N ALA A 36 4.30 4.73 -5.34
CA ALA A 36 5.26 4.48 -4.26
C ALA A 36 5.97 3.13 -4.42
N ALA A 37 5.23 2.06 -4.75
CA ALA A 37 5.81 0.74 -4.98
C ALA A 37 6.79 0.72 -6.16
N THR A 38 6.31 1.15 -7.34
CA THR A 38 7.09 1.12 -8.59
C THR A 38 8.33 1.99 -8.50
N GLN A 39 8.21 3.24 -8.03
CA GLN A 39 9.35 4.14 -7.87
C GLN A 39 10.38 3.63 -6.84
N ALA A 40 9.93 2.98 -5.76
CA ALA A 40 10.85 2.41 -4.78
C ALA A 40 11.67 1.26 -5.37
N LEU A 41 11.05 0.41 -6.20
CA LEU A 41 11.72 -0.68 -6.90
C LEU A 41 12.64 -0.16 -8.01
N ASP A 42 12.19 0.82 -8.79
CA ASP A 42 12.97 1.47 -9.85
C ASP A 42 14.26 2.08 -9.29
N ARG A 43 14.17 2.84 -8.19
CA ARG A 43 15.34 3.44 -7.52
C ARG A 43 16.32 2.39 -6.99
N ALA A 44 15.82 1.21 -6.62
CA ALA A 44 16.64 0.11 -6.12
C ALA A 44 17.16 -0.81 -7.24
N GLY A 45 16.80 -0.56 -8.50
CA GLY A 45 17.15 -1.41 -9.62
C GLY A 45 16.56 -2.83 -9.54
N ILE A 46 15.45 -3.01 -8.80
CA ILE A 46 14.79 -4.31 -8.67
C ILE A 46 13.79 -4.46 -9.83
N PRO A 47 13.95 -5.46 -10.72
CA PRO A 47 13.00 -5.71 -11.78
C PRO A 47 11.62 -6.01 -11.21
N TRP A 48 10.57 -5.47 -11.83
CA TRP A 48 9.18 -5.70 -11.43
C TRP A 48 8.25 -5.75 -12.62
N ARG A 49 7.10 -6.37 -12.44
CA ARG A 49 6.00 -6.37 -13.41
C ARG A 49 4.68 -6.21 -12.70
N ILE A 50 3.69 -5.66 -13.40
CA ILE A 50 2.32 -5.71 -12.90
C ILE A 50 1.76 -7.11 -13.21
N ALA A 51 1.52 -7.89 -12.16
CA ALA A 51 0.95 -9.23 -12.28
C ALA A 51 -0.57 -9.22 -12.24
N PHE A 52 -1.17 -8.25 -11.53
CA PHE A 52 -2.61 -8.10 -11.41
C PHE A 52 -2.98 -6.64 -11.11
N THR A 53 -4.10 -6.18 -11.68
CA THR A 53 -4.73 -4.92 -11.27
C THR A 53 -6.19 -5.08 -10.90
N SER A 54 -6.68 -4.17 -10.05
CA SER A 54 -8.09 -4.04 -9.72
C SER A 54 -8.43 -2.60 -9.36
N ARG A 55 -9.72 -2.25 -9.32
CA ARG A 55 -10.20 -0.99 -8.71
C ARG A 55 -10.79 -1.19 -7.32
N SER A 56 -10.86 -2.44 -6.84
CA SER A 56 -11.47 -2.81 -5.56
C SER A 56 -10.41 -3.27 -4.58
N LEU A 57 -10.40 -2.70 -3.37
CA LEU A 57 -9.46 -3.12 -2.32
C LEU A 57 -9.61 -4.61 -2.00
N ASN A 58 -10.85 -5.11 -1.99
CA ASN A 58 -11.12 -6.54 -1.80
C ASN A 58 -10.56 -7.40 -2.94
N GLY A 59 -10.55 -6.89 -4.17
CA GLY A 59 -9.92 -7.57 -5.31
C GLY A 59 -8.41 -7.66 -5.17
N ILE A 60 -7.76 -6.61 -4.66
CA ILE A 60 -6.33 -6.62 -4.33
C ILE A 60 -6.04 -7.64 -3.23
N TRP A 61 -6.82 -7.62 -2.15
CA TRP A 61 -6.65 -8.58 -1.07
C TRP A 61 -6.85 -10.01 -1.52
N ALA A 62 -7.89 -10.31 -2.29
CA ALA A 62 -8.10 -11.64 -2.84
C ALA A 62 -6.91 -12.12 -3.68
N ALA A 63 -6.38 -11.26 -4.56
CA ALA A 63 -5.24 -11.61 -5.40
C ALA A 63 -3.93 -11.82 -4.61
N VAL A 64 -3.63 -10.96 -3.63
CA VAL A 64 -2.44 -11.12 -2.77
C VAL A 64 -2.56 -12.39 -1.94
N SER A 65 -3.69 -12.62 -1.27
CA SER A 65 -3.92 -13.83 -0.48
C SER A 65 -3.86 -15.12 -1.32
N ALA A 66 -4.14 -15.04 -2.62
CA ALA A 66 -4.03 -16.16 -3.55
C ALA A 66 -2.61 -16.34 -4.14
N GLY A 67 -1.61 -15.59 -3.69
CA GLY A 67 -0.22 -15.76 -4.12
C GLY A 67 0.15 -15.09 -5.44
N LEU A 68 -0.69 -14.20 -6.00
CA LEU A 68 -0.40 -13.57 -7.28
C LEU A 68 0.76 -12.56 -7.22
N GLY A 69 1.16 -12.13 -6.02
CA GLY A 69 2.31 -11.26 -5.82
C GLY A 69 2.23 -10.42 -4.55
N VAL A 70 2.99 -9.33 -4.53
CA VAL A 70 3.08 -8.39 -3.40
C VAL A 70 2.38 -7.07 -3.72
N THR A 71 1.95 -6.36 -2.68
CA THR A 71 1.34 -5.03 -2.80
C THR A 71 1.95 -4.04 -1.82
N VAL A 72 1.66 -2.75 -2.02
CA VAL A 72 1.95 -1.69 -1.05
C VAL A 72 0.64 -1.12 -0.54
N ARG A 73 0.39 -1.23 0.77
CA ARG A 73 -0.80 -0.68 1.46
C ARG A 73 -0.46 -0.24 2.88
N THR A 74 -1.42 0.37 3.55
CA THR A 74 -1.40 0.51 5.02
C THR A 74 -1.87 -0.79 5.66
N GLU A 75 -1.49 -1.02 6.91
CA GLU A 75 -1.98 -2.16 7.70
C GLU A 75 -3.47 -2.04 8.08
N ALA A 76 -4.05 -0.85 7.93
CA ALA A 76 -5.48 -0.62 8.12
C ALA A 76 -6.33 -1.46 7.15
N GLY A 77 -7.27 -2.23 7.70
CA GLY A 77 -8.18 -3.07 6.92
C GLY A 77 -7.51 -4.28 6.25
N MET A 78 -6.33 -4.67 6.72
CA MET A 78 -5.62 -5.86 6.24
C MET A 78 -6.32 -7.14 6.72
N PRO A 79 -6.63 -8.10 5.82
CA PRO A 79 -7.22 -9.38 6.21
C PRO A 79 -6.16 -10.35 6.77
N ALA A 80 -6.60 -11.40 7.47
CA ALA A 80 -5.71 -12.38 8.11
C ALA A 80 -4.83 -13.19 7.13
N GLY A 81 -5.21 -13.27 5.85
CA GLY A 81 -4.48 -14.04 4.82
C GLY A 81 -3.24 -13.37 4.25
N VAL A 82 -2.86 -12.19 4.74
CA VAL A 82 -1.68 -11.45 4.28
C VAL A 82 -0.94 -10.86 5.49
N THR A 83 0.34 -10.58 5.31
CA THR A 83 1.21 -10.04 6.35
C THR A 83 2.16 -8.98 5.78
N PRO A 84 2.56 -7.98 6.57
CA PRO A 84 3.63 -7.08 6.19
C PRO A 84 4.94 -7.85 6.05
N LEU A 85 5.69 -7.59 4.99
CA LEU A 85 7.03 -8.13 4.86
C LEU A 85 7.95 -7.53 5.94
N PRO A 86 8.90 -8.33 6.47
CA PRO A 86 9.94 -7.82 7.35
C PRO A 86 10.74 -6.68 6.70
N ALA A 87 11.18 -5.73 7.52
CA ALA A 87 12.01 -4.63 7.05
C ALA A 87 13.29 -5.15 6.38
N GLY A 88 13.72 -4.46 5.32
CA GLY A 88 14.95 -4.79 4.58
C GLY A 88 14.77 -5.84 3.48
N GLN A 89 13.64 -6.56 3.40
CA GLN A 89 13.40 -7.48 2.28
C GLN A 89 13.13 -6.75 0.96
N LEU A 90 12.42 -5.61 1.04
CA LEU A 90 12.15 -4.72 -0.08
C LEU A 90 12.48 -3.27 0.30
N PRO A 91 12.72 -2.39 -0.70
CA PRO A 91 13.14 -1.01 -0.46
C PRO A 91 12.16 -0.22 0.40
N ALA A 92 12.68 0.73 1.16
CA ALA A 92 11.83 1.62 1.97
C ALA A 92 10.86 2.42 1.09
N LEU A 93 9.65 2.61 1.60
CA LEU A 93 8.58 3.35 0.93
C LEU A 93 8.57 4.80 1.41
N SER A 94 8.23 5.73 0.51
CA SER A 94 8.01 7.12 0.87
C SER A 94 6.90 7.23 1.93
N PRO A 95 6.96 8.17 2.89
CA PRO A 95 5.89 8.36 3.86
C PRO A 95 4.56 8.68 3.18
N LEU A 96 3.45 8.20 3.76
CA LEU A 96 2.10 8.56 3.35
C LEU A 96 1.58 9.66 4.27
N GLY A 97 1.31 10.84 3.71
CA GLY A 97 0.60 11.90 4.41
C GLY A 97 -0.91 11.66 4.36
N VAL A 98 -1.59 11.91 5.49
CA VAL A 98 -3.05 11.96 5.56
C VAL A 98 -3.43 13.39 5.89
N VAL A 99 -4.35 13.95 5.10
CA VAL A 99 -4.85 15.32 5.28
C VAL A 99 -6.37 15.28 5.35
N LEU A 100 -6.93 16.14 6.20
CA LEU A 100 -8.37 16.33 6.29
C LEU A 100 -8.76 17.54 5.44
N HIS A 101 -9.39 17.29 4.30
CA HIS A 101 -9.95 18.34 3.45
C HIS A 101 -11.31 18.81 3.99
N ARG A 102 -11.58 20.10 3.84
CA ARG A 102 -12.86 20.76 4.14
C ARG A 102 -13.26 21.59 2.93
N ALA A 103 -14.55 21.74 2.68
CA ALA A 103 -15.04 22.49 1.53
C ALA A 103 -14.86 24.01 1.73
N GLU A 104 -15.12 24.50 2.94
CA GLU A 104 -15.04 25.92 3.28
C GLU A 104 -13.84 26.25 4.18
N ASP A 105 -13.27 27.44 3.98
CA ASP A 105 -12.21 27.98 4.85
C ASP A 105 -12.74 28.33 6.25
N GLN A 106 -14.01 28.71 6.35
CA GLN A 106 -14.71 29.02 7.60
C GLN A 106 -15.95 28.13 7.77
N PRO A 107 -15.77 26.87 8.18
CA PRO A 107 -16.87 25.92 8.36
C PRO A 107 -17.74 26.30 9.56
N ASP A 108 -19.01 25.87 9.54
CA ASP A 108 -19.90 26.03 10.68
C ASP A 108 -19.47 25.20 11.90
N ALA A 109 -20.14 25.40 13.04
CA ALA A 109 -19.80 24.74 14.28
C ALA A 109 -19.91 23.19 14.21
N ALA A 110 -20.83 22.65 13.41
CA ALA A 110 -21.02 21.20 13.29
C ALA A 110 -19.87 20.56 12.50
N VAL A 111 -19.47 21.17 11.39
CA VAL A 111 -18.33 20.73 10.58
C VAL A 111 -17.02 20.87 11.37
N GLN A 112 -16.83 21.98 12.10
CA GLN A 112 -15.68 22.15 12.99
C GLN A 112 -15.62 21.05 14.06
N ARG A 113 -16.77 20.73 14.69
CA ARG A 113 -16.85 19.69 15.71
C ARG A 113 -16.54 18.31 15.14
N LEU A 114 -17.11 17.96 13.99
CA LEU A 114 -16.83 16.70 13.31
C LEU A 114 -15.35 16.59 12.95
N ALA A 115 -14.77 17.66 12.39
CA ALA A 115 -13.37 17.66 12.01
C ALA A 115 -12.44 17.46 13.21
N LYS A 116 -12.75 18.07 14.36
CA LYS A 116 -12.02 17.85 15.61
C LYS A 116 -12.12 16.38 16.07
N ILE A 117 -13.31 15.79 16.05
CA ILE A 117 -13.52 14.38 16.41
C ILE A 117 -12.69 13.46 15.50
N VAL A 118 -12.70 13.70 14.19
CA VAL A 118 -11.94 12.92 13.21
C VAL A 118 -10.44 13.00 13.50
N VAL A 119 -9.90 14.18 13.76
CA VAL A 119 -8.47 14.36 14.10
C VAL A 119 -8.12 13.68 15.42
N GLU A 120 -8.95 13.82 16.45
CA GLU A 120 -8.73 13.18 17.77
C GLU A 120 -8.79 11.65 17.70
N ARG A 121 -9.62 11.08 16.80
CA ARG A 121 -9.78 9.63 16.63
C ARG A 121 -8.76 9.00 15.69
N LEU A 122 -8.23 9.77 14.74
CA LEU A 122 -7.20 9.35 13.80
C LEU A 122 -5.78 9.56 14.33
N ALA A 123 -5.62 9.92 15.61
CA ALA A 123 -4.31 10.10 16.24
C ALA A 123 -3.39 8.91 15.93
N LEU A 124 -2.43 9.19 15.04
CA LEU A 124 -1.24 8.42 14.75
C LEU A 124 -0.30 8.42 15.96
#